data_AF-A0A497Q5Q7-F1
#
_entry.id   AF-A0A497Q5Q7-F1
#
_cell.length_a   1.000
_cell.length_b   1.000
_cell.length_c   1.000
_cell.angle_alpha   90.00
_cell.angle_beta   90.00
_cell.angle_gamma   90.00
#
_symmetry.space_group_name_H-M   'P 1'
#
loop_
_entity.id
_entity.type
_entity.pdbx_description
1 polymer ?
#
loop_
_entity_poly.entity_id
_entity_poly.type
_entity_poly.pdbx_seq_one_letter_code
_entity_poly.pdbx_strand_id
1 'polypeptide(L)'
;MPTQTGRDTRRAPTLDYLHNLRIPSKTSMFDDTTLLTLAIEKSVGNNHELILDPDRFAAAIGAAQIPTRPLTDDEIKAIEPSLDFTPFKYPEGNTFREQVESVLPQSPDMFPLDSGLRDAVIHLLQRLMLGLPSDFDPCQFYPGLDPISSSLFALSYIAREVGTPIRWPQELYKPPKRDGLSRWRILTIRPDGALSGRKHSFADGIRSGIRALRSDALWQVIDLLRDATRPVILDQKSVSRAVGVSRGDTKRILRSMEHLVTERFLISMQHIGLRHRCIFSKRKRLPWPIRSLYEHIELSGSDHLSARFYLEPLESEEPDEPLAISFDAHTEVVSFRMDLFNRFSKKGEEIGTWSHAAMEPETTKTPRPKGWLYQTTSSAHKGCAPSEPIQDLLSVLWTHRGSARQRMKLLSLFEYPGSSWRTHLHDLIKAGTVSFIYHPSLEYCALPDGILVAAWNGSRAEIDDVGLWLCRSFAYVRLLKGDTGLVAVIRLHEGTSGFLAPVIDSEMDRRGLEYFSAVPEKQSTYYMTALGRLYSPIEERWRDPWKT
;
A
#
# COMPACT_ATOMS: atom_id res chain seq x y z
N MET A 1 -12.37 -38.84 41.79
CA MET A 1 -11.97 -39.47 40.52
C MET A 1 -13.14 -40.30 40.00
N PRO A 2 -13.45 -40.32 38.68
CA PRO A 2 -13.34 -39.29 37.63
C PRO A 2 -14.75 -38.88 37.10
N THR A 3 -15.10 -37.59 36.99
CA THR A 3 -14.95 -36.64 35.84
C THR A 3 -15.48 -37.12 34.49
N GLN A 4 -16.63 -36.56 34.06
CA GLN A 4 -16.87 -36.05 32.69
C GLN A 4 -18.26 -35.43 32.59
N THR A 5 -18.33 -34.10 32.48
CA THR A 5 -19.36 -33.42 31.67
C THR A 5 -18.68 -32.22 31.03
N GLY A 6 -18.34 -32.39 29.75
CA GLY A 6 -17.98 -31.29 28.89
C GLY A 6 -19.18 -30.37 28.70
N ARG A 7 -18.96 -29.07 28.87
CA ARG A 7 -19.74 -28.06 28.20
C ARG A 7 -18.78 -27.14 27.48
N ASP A 8 -18.88 -27.22 26.16
CA ASP A 8 -18.42 -26.23 25.21
C ASP A 8 -18.60 -24.81 25.74
N THR A 9 -17.48 -24.12 25.89
CA THR A 9 -17.41 -22.68 25.66
C THR A 9 -16.19 -22.45 24.78
N ARG A 10 -16.32 -22.86 23.51
CA ARG A 10 -15.54 -22.25 22.42
C ARG A 10 -15.95 -20.78 22.36
N ARG A 11 -15.33 -19.94 23.20
CA ARG A 11 -15.26 -18.50 22.95
C ARG A 11 -14.46 -18.35 21.66
N ALA A 12 -15.09 -17.72 20.68
CA ALA A 12 -14.53 -17.54 19.34
C ALA A 12 -13.17 -16.80 19.42
N PRO A 13 -12.09 -17.35 18.84
CA PRO A 13 -10.77 -16.71 18.80
C PRO A 13 -10.77 -15.32 18.14
N THR A 14 -11.84 -14.98 17.43
CA THR A 14 -12.02 -13.73 16.68
C THR A 14 -12.12 -12.48 17.56
N LEU A 15 -12.62 -12.58 18.80
CA LEU A 15 -12.80 -11.40 19.68
C LEU A 15 -11.61 -11.14 20.60
N ASP A 16 -10.92 -12.17 21.10
CA ASP A 16 -9.70 -12.03 21.92
C ASP A 16 -8.51 -11.59 21.07
N TYR A 17 -8.42 -11.99 19.79
CA TYR A 17 -7.43 -11.48 18.85
C TYR A 17 -7.60 -9.96 18.60
N LEU A 18 -8.84 -9.49 18.51
CA LEU A 18 -9.16 -8.07 18.36
C LEU A 18 -9.02 -7.28 19.67
N HIS A 19 -9.17 -7.92 20.84
CA HIS A 19 -8.99 -7.30 22.15
C HIS A 19 -7.50 -7.12 22.52
N ASN A 20 -6.62 -8.01 22.09
CA ASN A 20 -5.18 -7.89 22.30
C ASN A 20 -4.51 -6.81 21.44
N LEU A 21 -5.17 -6.35 20.37
CA LEU A 21 -4.78 -5.17 19.60
C LEU A 21 -5.26 -3.83 20.23
N ARG A 22 -6.04 -3.87 21.33
CA ARG A 22 -6.58 -2.68 22.02
C ARG A 22 -5.61 -2.02 23.00
N ILE A 23 -4.49 -2.66 23.37
CA ILE A 23 -3.52 -2.08 24.31
C ILE A 23 -2.60 -1.11 23.55
N PRO A 24 -2.48 0.16 23.98
CA PRO A 24 -2.03 1.24 23.12
C PRO A 24 -0.52 1.46 23.24
N SER A 25 0.26 0.94 22.28
CA SER A 25 1.59 1.47 21.94
C SER A 25 1.55 2.08 20.53
N LYS A 26 2.29 3.18 20.38
CA LYS A 26 2.19 4.19 19.34
C LYS A 26 2.95 3.77 18.07
N THR A 27 2.30 3.22 17.06
CA THR A 27 2.91 3.03 15.73
C THR A 27 1.87 3.24 14.62
N SER A 28 2.01 4.35 13.90
CA SER A 28 1.50 4.52 12.54
C SER A 28 2.36 5.58 11.84
N MET A 29 3.67 5.42 11.97
CA MET A 29 4.56 5.65 10.84
C MET A 29 4.64 4.29 10.15
N PHE A 30 4.51 4.22 8.82
CA PHE A 30 5.26 3.18 8.12
C PHE A 30 6.72 3.61 8.24
N ASP A 31 7.24 3.40 9.45
CA ASP A 31 8.63 3.51 9.77
C ASP A 31 9.38 2.48 8.94
N ASP A 32 10.66 2.71 8.75
CA ASP A 32 11.60 1.66 8.38
C ASP A 32 11.42 0.41 9.26
N THR A 33 10.93 0.55 10.50
CA THR A 33 10.46 -0.52 11.40
C THR A 33 9.34 -1.38 10.82
N THR A 34 8.41 -0.86 10.01
CA THR A 34 7.35 -1.65 9.36
C THR A 34 7.87 -2.41 8.14
N LEU A 35 8.80 -1.81 7.38
CA LEU A 35 9.53 -2.51 6.31
C LEU A 35 10.46 -3.58 6.90
N LEU A 36 11.07 -3.31 8.05
CA LEU A 36 11.85 -4.22 8.88
C LEU A 36 10.97 -5.34 9.44
N THR A 37 9.78 -5.04 9.98
CA THR A 37 8.80 -6.04 10.46
C THR A 37 8.26 -6.89 9.32
N LEU A 38 7.97 -6.32 8.15
CA LEU A 38 7.53 -7.09 6.96
C LEU A 38 8.66 -7.98 6.41
N ALA A 39 9.91 -7.50 6.47
CA ALA A 39 11.09 -8.29 6.20
C ALA A 39 11.23 -9.42 7.23
N ILE A 40 11.15 -9.14 8.53
CA ILE A 40 11.19 -10.11 9.64
C ILE A 40 10.06 -11.15 9.52
N GLU A 41 8.82 -10.75 9.24
CA GLU A 41 7.67 -11.65 9.09
C GLU A 41 7.75 -12.53 7.83
N LYS A 42 8.43 -12.06 6.77
CA LYS A 42 8.80 -12.90 5.61
C LYS A 42 9.96 -13.84 5.93
N SER A 43 10.87 -13.42 6.80
CA SER A 43 12.05 -14.15 7.26
C SER A 43 11.66 -15.34 8.15
N VAL A 44 10.76 -15.11 9.11
CA VAL A 44 10.19 -16.11 10.02
C VAL A 44 9.32 -17.14 9.27
N GLY A 45 8.78 -16.80 8.10
CA GLY A 45 8.04 -17.73 7.25
C GLY A 45 8.91 -18.74 6.49
N ASN A 46 10.22 -18.54 6.43
CA ASN A 46 11.20 -19.47 5.86
C ASN A 46 11.88 -20.24 7.00
N ASN A 47 11.20 -21.27 7.51
CA ASN A 47 11.69 -22.17 8.56
C ASN A 47 12.85 -23.06 8.10
N HIS A 48 14.01 -22.48 7.81
CA HIS A 48 15.30 -23.17 7.90
C HIS A 48 16.17 -22.37 8.87
N GLU A 49 16.78 -23.08 9.80
CA GLU A 49 17.65 -22.62 10.90
C GLU A 49 18.85 -21.78 10.41
N LEU A 50 18.60 -20.56 9.96
CA LEU A 50 19.63 -19.58 9.65
C LEU A 50 19.77 -18.67 10.86
N ILE A 51 20.57 -19.14 11.83
CA ILE A 51 21.08 -18.32 12.93
C ILE A 51 22.11 -17.36 12.31
N LEU A 52 22.06 -16.08 12.71
CA LEU A 52 23.08 -15.10 12.34
C LEU A 52 24.46 -15.61 12.76
N ASP A 53 25.34 -15.81 11.79
CA ASP A 53 26.72 -16.24 11.96
C ASP A 53 27.62 -15.22 11.22
N PRO A 54 28.05 -14.15 11.93
CA PRO A 54 28.83 -13.05 11.38
C PRO A 54 30.13 -13.47 10.69
N ASP A 55 30.75 -14.55 11.16
CA ASP A 55 32.03 -15.06 10.68
C ASP A 55 31.84 -15.87 9.40
N ARG A 56 30.82 -16.72 9.38
CA ARG A 56 30.43 -17.45 8.17
C ARG A 56 29.99 -16.51 7.06
N PHE A 57 29.27 -15.43 7.41
CA PHE A 57 28.95 -14.38 6.46
C PHE A 57 30.19 -13.68 5.93
N ALA A 58 31.11 -13.26 6.81
CA ALA A 58 32.38 -12.61 6.42
C ALA A 58 33.14 -13.45 5.39
N ALA A 59 33.28 -14.74 5.69
CA ALA A 59 33.98 -15.69 4.82
C ALA A 59 33.26 -15.86 3.47
N ALA A 60 31.92 -15.86 3.46
CA ALA A 60 31.13 -16.02 2.24
C ALA A 60 31.24 -14.83 1.28
N ILE A 61 31.47 -13.62 1.80
CA ILE A 61 31.62 -12.40 0.98
C ILE A 61 33.09 -11.96 0.84
N GLY A 62 34.04 -12.65 1.45
CA GLY A 62 35.45 -12.25 1.43
C GLY A 62 35.72 -10.94 2.20
N ALA A 63 34.90 -10.61 3.20
CA ALA A 63 35.08 -9.44 4.05
C ALA A 63 35.98 -9.74 5.26
N ALA A 64 36.61 -8.70 5.81
CA ALA A 64 37.40 -8.81 7.05
C ALA A 64 36.53 -9.29 8.21
N GLN A 65 37.08 -10.03 9.17
CA GLN A 65 36.34 -10.40 10.39
C GLN A 65 36.03 -9.17 11.25
N ILE A 66 34.93 -9.24 12.00
CA ILE A 66 34.56 -8.16 12.92
C ILE A 66 35.57 -8.13 14.07
N PRO A 67 36.25 -7.00 14.33
CA PRO A 67 37.19 -6.90 15.43
C PRO A 67 36.51 -7.17 16.78
N THR A 68 37.17 -7.96 17.63
CA THR A 68 36.76 -8.15 19.04
C THR A 68 37.25 -7.00 19.92
N ARG A 69 38.30 -6.28 19.48
CA ARG A 69 38.82 -5.05 20.10
C ARG A 69 37.96 -3.84 19.74
N PRO A 70 38.01 -2.74 20.51
CA PRO A 70 37.40 -1.49 20.09
C PRO A 70 38.16 -0.89 18.90
N LEU A 71 37.44 -0.15 18.05
CA LEU A 71 38.02 0.73 17.05
C LEU A 71 38.57 1.99 17.73
N THR A 72 39.69 2.48 17.21
CA THR A 72 40.31 3.75 17.60
C THR A 72 39.57 4.94 17.02
N ASP A 73 39.79 6.11 17.60
CA ASP A 73 39.10 7.33 17.18
C ASP A 73 39.34 7.71 15.71
N ASP A 74 40.55 7.43 15.21
CA ASP A 74 40.93 7.68 13.82
C ASP A 74 40.30 6.65 12.87
N GLU A 75 40.16 5.39 13.31
CA GLU A 75 39.42 4.36 12.57
C GLU A 75 37.94 4.73 12.46
N ILE A 76 37.33 5.28 13.51
CA ILE A 76 35.93 5.73 13.51
C ILE A 76 35.74 6.96 12.61
N LYS A 77 36.63 7.96 12.67
CA LYS A 77 36.55 9.18 11.84
C LYS A 77 36.75 8.91 10.35
N ALA A 78 37.52 7.89 9.98
CA ALA A 78 37.67 7.48 8.58
C ALA A 78 36.37 6.93 7.96
N ILE A 79 35.40 6.54 8.79
CA ILE A 79 34.12 5.90 8.41
C ILE A 79 32.95 6.91 8.35
N GLU A 80 33.06 8.01 9.09
CA GLU A 80 32.06 9.06 9.35
C GLU A 80 31.37 9.69 8.12
N PRO A 81 31.95 9.81 6.90
CA PRO A 81 31.29 10.51 5.80
C PRO A 81 30.00 9.86 5.27
N SER A 82 29.74 8.58 5.57
CA SER A 82 28.67 7.79 4.93
C SER A 82 27.42 7.55 5.80
N LEU A 83 27.53 7.75 7.10
CA LEU A 83 26.47 7.52 8.08
C LEU A 83 26.31 8.81 8.91
N ASP A 84 25.22 9.53 8.71
CA ASP A 84 24.92 10.77 9.46
C ASP A 84 24.50 10.41 10.89
N PHE A 85 25.51 10.25 11.74
CA PHE A 85 25.39 9.93 13.16
C PHE A 85 25.19 11.17 14.04
N THR A 86 24.39 12.15 13.60
CA THR A 86 23.98 13.25 14.47
C THR A 86 22.55 13.02 14.97
N PRO A 87 22.27 12.86 16.29
CA PRO A 87 23.08 13.23 17.45
C PRO A 87 23.48 12.00 18.29
N PHE A 88 24.47 11.23 17.86
CA PHE A 88 24.96 10.09 18.62
C PHE A 88 26.05 10.54 19.59
N LYS A 89 26.10 9.92 20.78
CA LYS A 89 27.27 10.02 21.67
C LYS A 89 28.47 9.37 20.97
N TYR A 90 29.69 9.74 21.37
CA TYR A 90 30.87 9.03 20.89
C TYR A 90 30.75 7.53 21.22
N PRO A 91 31.11 6.61 20.30
CA PRO A 91 31.08 5.18 20.58
C PRO A 91 31.99 4.82 21.76
N GLU A 92 31.43 4.17 22.77
CA GLU A 92 32.12 3.81 24.02
C GLU A 92 31.97 2.31 24.27
N GLY A 93 33.05 1.62 24.63
CA GLY A 93 33.01 0.19 24.89
C GLY A 93 34.39 -0.46 24.87
N ASN A 94 34.51 -1.62 25.51
CA ASN A 94 35.73 -2.43 25.53
C ASN A 94 35.83 -3.36 24.32
N THR A 95 34.79 -3.43 23.50
CA THR A 95 34.75 -4.17 22.24
C THR A 95 34.08 -3.32 21.17
N PHE A 96 34.34 -3.62 19.89
CA PHE A 96 33.65 -2.93 18.81
C PHE A 96 32.12 -3.15 18.84
N ARG A 97 31.68 -4.31 19.35
CA ARG A 97 30.26 -4.56 19.59
C ARG A 97 29.69 -3.61 20.62
N GLU A 98 30.36 -3.44 21.75
CA GLU A 98 29.94 -2.51 22.82
C GLU A 98 29.94 -1.06 22.33
N GLN A 99 30.93 -0.65 21.51
CA GLN A 99 30.97 0.68 20.90
C GLN A 99 29.77 0.94 19.96
N VAL A 100 29.40 -0.03 19.12
CA VAL A 100 28.21 0.08 18.27
C VAL A 100 26.94 0.03 19.10
N GLU A 101 26.94 -0.76 20.18
CA GLU A 101 25.79 -0.87 21.07
C GLU A 101 25.58 0.42 21.87
N SER A 102 26.62 1.11 22.32
CA SER A 102 26.51 2.37 23.10
C SER A 102 25.86 3.49 22.31
N VAL A 103 25.95 3.43 20.98
CA VAL A 103 25.33 4.36 20.04
C VAL A 103 23.96 3.86 19.56
N LEU A 104 23.31 2.92 20.27
CA LEU A 104 21.91 2.58 20.07
C LEU A 104 21.05 3.09 21.24
N PRO A 105 19.72 3.27 21.05
CA PRO A 105 18.83 3.61 22.14
C PRO A 105 18.87 2.53 23.25
N GLN A 106 19.26 2.93 24.46
CA GLN A 106 19.38 2.00 25.60
C GLN A 106 18.07 1.80 26.37
N SER A 107 17.06 2.65 26.15
CA SER A 107 15.79 2.56 26.86
C SER A 107 14.82 1.60 26.15
N PRO A 108 14.28 0.58 26.85
CA PRO A 108 13.26 -0.32 26.31
C PRO A 108 12.01 0.42 25.80
N ASP A 109 11.75 1.61 26.35
CA ASP A 109 10.58 2.44 26.04
C ASP A 109 10.76 3.27 24.76
N MET A 110 12.00 3.45 24.30
CA MET A 110 12.32 4.16 23.05
C MET A 110 12.38 3.23 21.85
N PHE A 111 12.78 1.96 22.04
CA PHE A 111 12.84 0.97 20.96
C PHE A 111 12.82 -0.48 21.52
N PRO A 112 11.68 -1.19 21.49
CA PRO A 112 11.58 -2.54 22.05
C PRO A 112 12.08 -3.56 21.03
N LEU A 113 13.37 -3.84 21.03
CA LEU A 113 13.98 -4.90 20.23
C LEU A 113 13.85 -6.25 20.94
N ASP A 114 13.42 -7.28 20.22
CA ASP A 114 13.81 -8.64 20.61
C ASP A 114 15.33 -8.81 20.44
N SER A 115 15.93 -9.80 21.12
CA SER A 115 17.39 -9.97 21.11
C SER A 115 17.94 -10.25 19.71
N GLY A 116 17.18 -10.92 18.84
CA GLY A 116 17.60 -11.26 17.48
C GLY A 116 17.70 -10.04 16.57
N LEU A 117 16.73 -9.12 16.64
CA LEU A 117 16.73 -7.90 15.85
C LEU A 117 17.81 -6.92 16.31
N ARG A 118 18.10 -6.85 17.61
CA ARG A 118 19.22 -6.06 18.16
C ARG A 118 20.55 -6.55 17.61
N ASP A 119 20.75 -7.87 17.60
CA ASP A 119 21.96 -8.49 17.07
C ASP A 119 22.13 -8.27 15.57
N ALA A 120 21.04 -8.34 14.79
CA ALA A 120 21.04 -8.07 13.36
C ALA A 120 21.38 -6.61 13.02
N VAL A 121 20.86 -5.65 13.80
CA VAL A 121 21.15 -4.21 13.66
C VAL A 121 22.61 -3.91 14.01
N ILE A 122 23.10 -4.45 15.13
CA ILE A 122 24.51 -4.32 15.53
C ILE A 122 25.41 -4.88 14.44
N HIS A 123 25.09 -6.06 13.92
CA HIS A 123 25.88 -6.69 12.86
C HIS A 123 25.91 -5.85 11.57
N LEU A 124 24.76 -5.32 11.12
CA LEU A 124 24.70 -4.43 9.96
C LEU A 124 25.58 -3.19 10.17
N LEU A 125 25.44 -2.51 11.32
CA LEU A 125 26.20 -1.29 11.60
C LEU A 125 27.71 -1.57 11.63
N GLN A 126 28.14 -2.64 12.30
CA GLN A 126 29.54 -3.07 12.29
C GLN A 126 30.07 -3.30 10.87
N ARG A 127 29.26 -3.85 9.97
CA ARG A 127 29.64 -4.12 8.58
C ARG A 127 29.63 -2.88 7.70
N LEU A 128 28.66 -2.00 7.87
CA LEU A 128 28.66 -0.71 7.19
C LEU A 128 29.87 0.12 7.60
N MET A 129 30.29 0.03 8.87
CA MET A 129 31.47 0.71 9.39
C MET A 129 32.77 0.12 8.85
N LEU A 130 32.91 -1.21 8.78
CA LEU A 130 34.11 -1.85 8.22
C LEU A 130 34.19 -1.81 6.69
N GLY A 131 33.09 -1.44 6.03
CA GLY A 131 32.94 -1.52 4.59
C GLY A 131 32.56 -2.91 4.10
N LEU A 132 31.95 -2.93 2.91
CA LEU A 132 31.61 -4.15 2.19
C LEU A 132 32.53 -4.28 0.96
N PRO A 133 32.84 -5.51 0.52
CA PRO A 133 33.51 -5.76 -0.75
C PRO A 133 32.83 -5.03 -1.90
N SER A 134 33.61 -4.54 -2.86
CA SER A 134 33.09 -3.78 -4.01
C SER A 134 32.16 -4.57 -4.93
N ASP A 135 32.27 -5.90 -4.92
CA ASP A 135 31.49 -6.87 -5.68
C ASP A 135 30.35 -7.52 -4.87
N PHE A 136 30.10 -7.03 -3.64
CA PHE A 136 28.99 -7.50 -2.82
C PHE A 136 27.64 -7.24 -3.50
N ASP A 137 26.86 -8.30 -3.74
CA ASP A 137 25.51 -8.25 -4.30
C ASP A 137 24.46 -8.34 -3.16
N PRO A 138 23.84 -7.23 -2.76
CA PRO A 138 22.85 -7.23 -1.67
C PRO A 138 21.57 -8.03 -1.97
N CYS A 139 21.33 -8.40 -3.24
CA CYS A 139 20.16 -9.17 -3.65
C CYS A 139 20.41 -10.68 -3.59
N GLN A 140 21.65 -11.09 -3.26
CA GLN A 140 22.03 -12.49 -3.10
C GLN A 140 21.85 -12.94 -1.64
N PHE A 141 21.42 -14.20 -1.46
CA PHE A 141 21.41 -14.83 -0.14
C PHE A 141 22.82 -15.34 0.20
N TYR A 142 23.38 -14.85 1.30
CA TYR A 142 24.68 -15.28 1.79
C TYR A 142 24.57 -16.23 2.97
N PRO A 143 25.37 -17.32 3.01
CA PRO A 143 25.50 -18.17 4.18
C PRO A 143 25.90 -17.35 5.42
N GLY A 144 25.27 -17.62 6.56
CA GLY A 144 25.55 -16.91 7.83
C GLY A 144 24.77 -15.61 8.04
N LEU A 145 24.04 -15.11 7.05
CA LEU A 145 23.02 -14.09 7.31
C LEU A 145 21.68 -14.74 7.64
N ASP A 146 21.10 -14.33 8.75
CA ASP A 146 19.68 -14.53 8.96
C ASP A 146 18.89 -13.60 8.01
N PRO A 147 17.59 -13.86 7.80
CA PRO A 147 16.85 -13.14 6.78
C PRO A 147 16.44 -11.71 7.21
N ILE A 148 16.51 -11.38 8.51
CA ILE A 148 16.43 -10.01 9.05
C ILE A 148 17.68 -9.23 8.63
N SER A 149 18.87 -9.73 8.93
CA SER A 149 20.13 -9.09 8.51
C SER A 149 20.23 -8.94 7.00
N SER A 150 19.83 -9.96 6.23
CA SER A 150 19.82 -9.88 4.75
C SER A 150 18.99 -8.71 4.22
N SER A 151 17.82 -8.48 4.81
CA SER A 151 16.92 -7.39 4.41
C SER A 151 17.49 -6.02 4.78
N LEU A 152 18.14 -5.93 5.93
CA LEU A 152 18.86 -4.75 6.40
C LEU A 152 20.03 -4.36 5.48
N PHE A 153 20.80 -5.34 4.97
CA PHE A 153 21.86 -5.11 3.98
C PHE A 153 21.30 -4.59 2.65
N ALA A 154 20.20 -5.17 2.16
CA ALA A 154 19.58 -4.76 0.91
C ALA A 154 19.11 -3.30 0.95
N LEU A 155 18.47 -2.89 2.04
CA LEU A 155 18.02 -1.52 2.24
C LEU A 155 19.18 -0.52 2.29
N SER A 156 20.26 -0.88 2.98
CA SER A 156 21.43 -0.02 3.14
C SER A 156 22.21 0.18 1.83
N TYR A 157 22.31 -0.86 1.00
CA TYR A 157 22.94 -0.75 -0.32
C TYR A 157 22.12 0.10 -1.28
N ILE A 158 20.79 -0.08 -1.32
CA ILE A 158 19.90 0.73 -2.16
C ILE A 158 20.05 2.22 -1.82
N ALA A 159 20.09 2.57 -0.54
CA ALA A 159 20.32 3.95 -0.11
C ALA A 159 21.65 4.52 -0.64
N ARG A 160 22.74 3.72 -0.57
CA ARG A 160 24.07 4.10 -1.04
C ARG A 160 24.14 4.31 -2.56
N GLU A 161 23.61 3.37 -3.35
CA GLU A 161 23.62 3.45 -4.83
C GLU A 161 22.77 4.59 -5.38
N VAL A 162 21.73 4.99 -4.64
CA VAL A 162 20.85 6.10 -5.01
C VAL A 162 21.40 7.46 -4.53
N GLY A 163 22.57 7.47 -3.89
CA GLY A 163 23.22 8.70 -3.41
C GLY A 163 22.48 9.36 -2.24
N THR A 164 21.69 8.59 -1.50
CA THR A 164 20.92 9.07 -0.35
C THR A 164 21.55 8.60 0.96
N PRO A 165 21.70 9.47 1.97
CA PRO A 165 22.20 9.06 3.29
C PRO A 165 21.24 8.06 3.94
N ILE A 166 21.80 7.09 4.67
CA ILE A 166 21.05 6.05 5.38
C ILE A 166 20.38 6.67 6.62
N ARG A 167 19.05 6.89 6.59
CA ARG A 167 18.32 7.65 7.64
C ARG A 167 17.61 6.82 8.71
N TRP A 168 17.41 5.51 8.47
CA TRP A 168 16.74 4.63 9.44
C TRP A 168 17.36 4.63 10.86
N PRO A 169 18.68 4.82 11.06
CA PRO A 169 19.25 4.89 12.41
C PRO A 169 18.76 6.11 13.20
N GLN A 170 18.41 7.21 12.53
CA GLN A 170 17.95 8.45 13.16
C GLN A 170 16.50 8.34 13.66
N GLU A 171 15.69 7.48 13.04
CA GLU A 171 14.31 7.23 13.46
C GLU A 171 14.24 6.45 14.79
N LEU A 172 15.30 5.74 15.16
CA LEU A 172 15.43 5.02 16.43
C LEU A 172 15.41 5.96 17.67
N TYR A 173 15.65 7.26 17.48
CA TYR A 173 15.86 8.24 18.56
C TYR A 173 14.68 9.19 18.82
N LYS A 174 13.58 9.12 18.06
CA LYS A 174 12.49 10.09 18.18
C LYS A 174 11.46 9.66 19.23
N PRO A 175 11.18 10.49 20.27
CA PRO A 175 10.10 10.20 21.21
C PRO A 175 8.73 10.38 20.53
N PRO A 176 7.74 9.51 20.78
CA PRO A 176 6.49 9.56 20.04
C PRO A 176 5.58 10.73 20.47
N LYS A 177 5.26 11.65 19.54
CA LYS A 177 4.36 12.80 19.77
C LYS A 177 2.88 12.37 19.93
N ARG A 178 2.15 13.05 20.84
CA ARG A 178 0.72 12.86 21.12
C ARG A 178 -0.12 13.84 20.29
N ASP A 179 -0.90 13.34 19.34
CA ASP A 179 -2.05 14.07 18.78
C ASP A 179 -3.30 13.16 18.78
N GLY A 180 -4.35 13.64 19.46
CA GLY A 180 -5.53 12.87 19.89
C GLY A 180 -6.61 12.62 18.84
N LEU A 181 -6.26 12.04 17.68
CA LEU A 181 -7.26 11.68 16.64
C LEU A 181 -7.42 10.18 16.37
N SER A 182 -6.70 9.29 17.06
CA SER A 182 -6.64 7.85 16.76
C SER A 182 -7.52 6.97 17.67
N ARG A 183 -8.85 7.12 17.63
CA ARG A 183 -9.73 6.05 18.19
C ARG A 183 -9.85 4.84 17.24
N TRP A 184 -9.52 5.01 15.96
CA TRP A 184 -9.39 3.91 14.99
C TRP A 184 -7.92 3.80 14.58
N ARG A 185 -7.28 2.65 14.82
CA ARG A 185 -5.93 2.38 14.31
C ARG A 185 -5.99 2.40 12.78
N ILE A 186 -5.11 3.19 12.15
CA ILE A 186 -4.92 3.23 10.70
C ILE A 186 -4.27 1.91 10.32
N LEU A 187 -4.87 1.13 9.43
CA LEU A 187 -4.40 -0.23 9.17
C LEU A 187 -3.57 -0.39 7.89
N THR A 188 -3.52 0.60 7.00
CA THR A 188 -2.65 0.56 5.80
C THR A 188 -2.33 1.96 5.25
N ILE A 189 -1.09 2.20 4.82
CA ILE A 189 -0.75 3.18 3.78
C ILE A 189 -0.93 2.47 2.45
N ARG A 190 -1.77 3.03 1.56
CA ARG A 190 -2.14 2.38 0.31
C ARG A 190 -1.13 2.66 -0.81
N PRO A 191 -0.79 1.66 -1.64
CA PRO A 191 -0.01 1.89 -2.86
C PRO A 191 -0.78 2.72 -3.90
N ASP A 192 -2.11 2.69 -3.86
CA ASP A 192 -3.02 3.44 -4.74
C ASP A 192 -3.65 4.68 -4.12
N GLY A 193 -3.34 4.95 -2.85
CA GLY A 193 -3.70 6.20 -2.21
C GLY A 193 -2.80 7.31 -2.69
N ALA A 194 -3.25 8.56 -2.68
CA ALA A 194 -2.37 9.68 -3.00
C ALA A 194 -1.37 9.91 -1.85
N LEU A 195 -0.09 10.08 -2.20
CA LEU A 195 1.00 10.23 -1.24
C LEU A 195 1.46 11.68 -1.20
N SER A 196 1.86 12.10 0.00
CA SER A 196 2.16 13.48 0.33
C SER A 196 3.50 13.93 -0.24
N GLY A 197 3.55 15.04 -0.97
CA GLY A 197 4.82 15.58 -1.47
C GLY A 197 5.77 16.18 -0.41
N ARG A 198 5.43 16.20 0.89
CA ARG A 198 6.27 16.85 1.93
C ARG A 198 6.66 16.00 3.14
N LYS A 199 5.99 14.87 3.41
CA LYS A 199 6.24 14.04 4.61
C LYS A 199 6.63 12.58 4.29
N HIS A 200 6.77 12.23 3.02
CA HIS A 200 7.16 10.88 2.56
C HIS A 200 8.35 10.89 1.59
N SER A 201 9.22 11.91 1.66
CA SER A 201 10.31 12.16 0.70
C SER A 201 11.22 10.96 0.39
N PHE A 202 11.42 10.05 1.35
CA PHE A 202 12.17 8.81 1.13
C PHE A 202 11.43 7.81 0.24
N ALA A 203 10.16 7.54 0.54
CA ALA A 203 9.35 6.64 -0.25
C ALA A 203 9.02 7.25 -1.62
N ASP A 204 8.87 8.58 -1.71
CA ASP A 204 8.66 9.28 -2.97
C ASP A 204 9.90 9.22 -3.87
N GLY A 205 11.12 9.36 -3.30
CA GLY A 205 12.38 9.19 -4.03
C GLY A 205 12.62 7.77 -4.53
N ILE A 206 12.29 6.74 -3.74
CA ILE A 206 12.34 5.35 -4.20
C ILE A 206 11.30 5.10 -5.31
N ARG A 207 10.09 5.61 -5.12
CA ARG A 207 8.98 5.43 -6.09
C ARG A 207 9.25 6.17 -7.39
N SER A 208 9.85 7.37 -7.37
CA SER A 208 10.20 8.13 -8.57
C SER A 208 11.35 7.49 -9.36
N GLY A 209 12.27 6.81 -8.68
CA GLY A 209 13.38 6.09 -9.31
C GLY A 209 13.01 4.74 -9.94
N ILE A 210 12.07 3.99 -9.34
CA ILE A 210 11.71 2.65 -9.83
C ILE A 210 10.70 2.74 -10.97
N ARG A 211 11.17 2.38 -12.17
CA ARG A 211 10.39 2.33 -13.41
C ARG A 211 10.13 0.88 -13.83
N ALA A 212 9.39 0.10 -13.03
CA ALA A 212 9.17 -1.34 -13.28
C ALA A 212 8.46 -1.62 -14.61
N LEU A 213 7.71 -0.66 -15.14
CA LEU A 213 7.13 -0.71 -16.49
C LEU A 213 8.17 -0.73 -17.62
N ARG A 214 9.47 -0.55 -17.35
CA ARG A 214 10.53 -0.86 -18.32
C ARG A 214 10.71 -2.36 -18.54
N SER A 215 10.22 -3.20 -17.62
CA SER A 215 10.32 -4.65 -17.72
C SER A 215 9.34 -5.20 -18.75
N ASP A 216 9.88 -5.73 -19.84
CA ASP A 216 9.13 -6.44 -20.89
C ASP A 216 8.31 -7.61 -20.33
N ALA A 217 8.89 -8.33 -19.37
CA ALA A 217 8.22 -9.45 -18.71
C ALA A 217 6.99 -9.00 -17.92
N LEU A 218 7.06 -7.86 -17.23
CA LEU A 218 5.90 -7.30 -16.51
C LEU A 218 4.77 -6.96 -17.49
N TRP A 219 5.10 -6.32 -18.61
CA TRP A 219 4.11 -6.01 -19.66
C TRP A 219 3.41 -7.24 -20.19
N GLN A 220 4.19 -8.27 -20.55
CA GLN A 220 3.64 -9.52 -21.11
C GLN A 220 2.78 -10.27 -20.08
N VAL A 221 3.19 -10.27 -18.80
CA VAL A 221 2.42 -10.88 -17.71
C VAL A 221 1.12 -10.12 -17.47
N ILE A 222 1.14 -8.79 -17.46
CA ILE A 222 -0.09 -7.99 -17.30
C ILE A 222 -1.00 -8.14 -18.52
N ASP A 223 -0.46 -8.20 -19.74
CA ASP A 223 -1.23 -8.44 -20.97
C ASP A 223 -1.90 -9.81 -20.94
N LEU A 224 -1.21 -10.85 -20.43
CA LEU A 224 -1.79 -12.17 -20.18
C LEU A 224 -2.94 -12.13 -19.16
N LEU A 225 -2.78 -11.35 -18.09
CA LEU A 225 -3.74 -11.26 -16.99
C LEU A 225 -4.92 -10.32 -17.27
N ARG A 226 -4.79 -9.39 -18.22
CA ARG A 226 -5.80 -8.38 -18.54
C ARG A 226 -7.16 -9.00 -18.84
N ASP A 227 -7.17 -10.10 -19.60
CA ASP A 227 -8.38 -10.74 -20.09
C ASP A 227 -8.81 -11.93 -19.21
N ALA A 228 -8.22 -12.05 -18.00
CA ALA A 228 -8.57 -13.12 -17.06
C ALA A 228 -10.00 -12.96 -16.54
N THR A 229 -10.80 -14.02 -16.64
CA THR A 229 -12.19 -14.06 -16.15
C THR A 229 -12.31 -14.56 -14.71
N ARG A 230 -11.22 -15.08 -14.15
CA ARG A 230 -11.13 -15.52 -12.76
C ARG A 230 -9.77 -15.15 -12.17
N PRO A 231 -9.65 -15.02 -10.84
CA PRO A 231 -8.38 -14.76 -10.21
C PRO A 231 -7.36 -15.89 -10.47
N VAL A 232 -6.17 -15.53 -10.96
CA VAL A 232 -5.11 -16.46 -11.38
C VAL A 232 -3.96 -16.42 -10.39
N ILE A 233 -3.49 -17.60 -10.00
CA ILE A 233 -2.19 -17.74 -9.33
C ILE A 233 -1.14 -17.89 -10.44
N LEU A 234 -0.25 -16.90 -10.57
CA LEU A 234 0.86 -16.98 -11.49
C LEU A 234 1.77 -18.17 -11.12
N ASP A 235 1.97 -19.07 -12.09
CA ASP A 235 2.88 -20.19 -11.98
C ASP A 235 4.01 -20.08 -13.03
N GLN A 236 5.02 -20.94 -12.90
CA GLN A 236 6.16 -20.93 -13.82
C GLN A 236 5.72 -21.19 -15.27
N LYS A 237 4.73 -22.05 -15.48
CA LYS A 237 4.25 -22.40 -16.82
C LYS A 237 3.61 -21.21 -17.53
N SER A 238 2.80 -20.43 -16.80
CA SER A 238 2.14 -19.23 -17.34
C SER A 238 3.14 -18.13 -17.65
N VAL A 239 4.11 -17.90 -16.76
CA VAL A 239 5.20 -16.93 -16.99
C VAL A 239 6.08 -17.35 -18.17
N SER A 240 6.49 -18.61 -18.24
CA SER A 240 7.29 -19.13 -19.35
C SER A 240 6.55 -19.01 -20.69
N ARG A 241 5.23 -19.26 -20.71
CA ARG A 241 4.40 -19.06 -21.91
C ARG A 241 4.32 -17.59 -22.32
N ALA A 242 4.17 -16.68 -21.36
CA ALA A 242 4.04 -15.25 -21.64
C ALA A 242 5.36 -14.62 -22.13
N VAL A 243 6.47 -15.03 -21.51
CA VAL A 243 7.78 -14.38 -21.70
C VAL A 243 8.70 -15.13 -22.67
N GLY A 244 8.51 -16.44 -22.84
CA GLY A 244 9.28 -17.25 -23.81
C GLY A 244 10.72 -17.54 -23.39
N VAL A 245 11.03 -17.57 -22.09
CA VAL A 245 12.40 -17.73 -21.55
C VAL A 245 12.67 -19.09 -20.91
N SER A 246 13.95 -19.35 -20.60
CA SER A 246 14.43 -20.56 -19.94
C SER A 246 13.72 -20.81 -18.59
N ARG A 247 13.74 -22.07 -18.11
CA ARG A 247 13.12 -22.45 -16.83
C ARG A 247 13.75 -21.74 -15.62
N GLY A 248 15.07 -21.53 -15.64
CA GLY A 248 15.79 -20.81 -14.59
C GLY A 248 15.37 -19.35 -14.50
N ASP A 249 15.35 -18.66 -15.64
CA ASP A 249 14.92 -17.26 -15.73
C ASP A 249 13.45 -17.08 -15.36
N THR A 250 12.60 -18.02 -15.77
CA THR A 250 11.17 -18.04 -15.41
C THR A 250 10.96 -17.99 -13.90
N LYS A 251 11.75 -18.75 -13.12
CA LYS A 251 11.61 -18.76 -11.65
C LYS A 251 11.98 -17.42 -11.02
N ARG A 252 13.02 -16.76 -11.55
CA ARG A 252 13.45 -15.42 -11.11
C ARG A 252 12.38 -14.39 -11.45
N ILE A 253 11.89 -14.37 -12.69
CA ILE A 253 10.82 -13.47 -13.15
C ILE A 253 9.56 -13.66 -12.30
N LEU A 254 9.15 -14.90 -12.05
CA LEU A 254 7.97 -15.19 -11.24
C LEU A 254 8.08 -14.59 -9.82
N ARG A 255 9.25 -14.70 -9.17
CA ARG A 255 9.48 -14.08 -7.86
C ARG A 255 9.34 -12.56 -7.93
N SER A 256 9.91 -11.92 -8.95
CA SER A 256 9.74 -10.47 -9.15
C SER A 256 8.28 -10.09 -9.38
N MET A 257 7.52 -10.87 -10.16
CA MET A 257 6.10 -10.59 -10.44
C MET A 257 5.22 -10.62 -9.18
N GLU A 258 5.57 -11.41 -8.15
CA GLU A 258 4.82 -11.43 -6.88
C GLU A 258 4.82 -10.07 -6.16
N HIS A 259 5.80 -9.22 -6.45
CA HIS A 259 5.91 -7.87 -5.90
C HIS A 259 5.39 -6.79 -6.87
N LEU A 260 5.59 -7.01 -8.17
CA LEU A 260 5.31 -6.03 -9.21
C LEU A 260 3.86 -6.07 -9.73
N VAL A 261 3.15 -7.18 -9.53
CA VAL A 261 1.75 -7.34 -9.95
C VAL A 261 0.83 -7.20 -8.74
N THR A 262 -0.09 -6.26 -8.83
CA THR A 262 -1.18 -6.09 -7.87
C THR A 262 -2.45 -6.73 -8.42
N GLU A 263 -3.04 -7.61 -7.62
CA GLU A 263 -4.42 -8.05 -7.76
C GLU A 263 -5.31 -7.18 -6.87
N ARG A 264 -6.31 -6.56 -7.49
CA ARG A 264 -7.25 -5.69 -6.80
C ARG A 264 -8.67 -6.19 -7.00
N PHE A 265 -9.39 -6.39 -5.91
CA PHE A 265 -10.82 -6.63 -5.93
C PHE A 265 -11.60 -5.33 -5.74
N LEU A 266 -12.65 -5.18 -6.55
CA LEU A 266 -13.63 -4.11 -6.49
C LEU A 266 -14.98 -4.74 -6.11
N ILE A 267 -15.53 -4.30 -5.00
CA ILE A 267 -16.81 -4.77 -4.49
C ILE A 267 -17.88 -3.79 -4.95
N SER A 268 -18.92 -4.29 -5.60
CA SER A 268 -20.11 -3.50 -5.84
C SER A 268 -20.86 -3.32 -4.52
N MET A 269 -20.74 -2.13 -3.93
CA MET A 269 -21.45 -1.81 -2.68
C MET A 269 -22.96 -1.96 -2.85
N GLN A 270 -23.51 -1.62 -4.02
CA GLN A 270 -24.94 -1.77 -4.31
C GLN A 270 -25.40 -3.22 -4.21
N HIS A 271 -24.61 -4.20 -4.69
CA HIS A 271 -24.99 -5.62 -4.59
C HIS A 271 -25.11 -6.09 -3.13
N ILE A 272 -24.33 -5.50 -2.23
CA ILE A 272 -24.38 -5.81 -0.80
C ILE A 272 -25.31 -4.87 -0.02
N GLY A 273 -26.11 -4.03 -0.68
CA GLY A 273 -27.07 -3.13 -0.02
C GLY A 273 -26.45 -1.88 0.62
N LEU A 274 -25.26 -1.48 0.16
CA LEU A 274 -24.53 -0.31 0.64
C LEU A 274 -24.27 0.69 -0.50
N ARG A 275 -23.88 1.91 -0.15
CA ARG A 275 -23.27 2.90 -1.04
C ARG A 275 -22.11 3.63 -0.37
N HIS A 276 -21.31 4.30 -1.18
CA HIS A 276 -20.27 5.20 -0.69
C HIS A 276 -20.89 6.57 -0.43
N ARG A 277 -20.52 7.20 0.68
CA ARG A 277 -20.81 8.60 0.96
C ARG A 277 -19.49 9.35 0.99
N CYS A 278 -19.35 10.34 0.12
CA CYS A 278 -18.15 11.18 0.00
C CYS A 278 -18.44 12.52 0.67
N ILE A 279 -17.61 12.92 1.63
CA ILE A 279 -17.79 14.15 2.40
C ILE A 279 -16.49 14.97 2.38
N PHE A 280 -16.60 16.23 1.99
CA PHE A 280 -15.47 17.16 1.91
C PHE A 280 -15.63 18.32 2.87
N SER A 281 -14.70 18.46 3.80
CA SER A 281 -14.80 19.40 4.91
C SER A 281 -13.67 20.41 4.91
N LYS A 282 -13.97 21.64 5.33
CA LYS A 282 -12.96 22.68 5.62
C LYS A 282 -12.14 22.37 6.88
N ARG A 283 -12.45 21.31 7.62
CA ARG A 283 -11.73 20.88 8.84
C ARG A 283 -10.88 19.65 8.55
N LYS A 284 -9.59 19.67 8.97
CA LYS A 284 -8.71 18.48 8.93
C LYS A 284 -9.12 17.39 9.93
N ARG A 285 -9.63 17.79 11.09
CA ARG A 285 -9.96 16.86 12.18
C ARG A 285 -11.31 16.19 11.93
N LEU A 286 -11.36 14.87 12.15
CA LEU A 286 -12.61 14.10 12.20
C LEU A 286 -13.44 14.60 13.39
N PRO A 287 -14.69 15.06 13.19
CA PRO A 287 -15.53 15.53 14.28
C PRO A 287 -15.94 14.36 15.19
N TRP A 288 -16.21 13.17 14.64
CA TRP A 288 -16.53 11.96 15.40
C TRP A 288 -16.04 10.68 14.69
N PRO A 289 -15.64 9.63 15.44
CA PRO A 289 -15.29 8.32 14.88
C PRO A 289 -16.55 7.58 14.39
N ILE A 290 -17.02 7.86 13.19
CA ILE A 290 -18.17 7.17 12.60
C ILE A 290 -17.75 5.75 12.17
N ARG A 291 -18.54 4.74 12.56
CA ARG A 291 -18.23 3.31 12.38
C ARG A 291 -18.05 2.91 10.92
N SER A 292 -18.71 3.62 10.01
CA SER A 292 -18.68 3.41 8.57
C SER A 292 -17.48 4.02 7.84
N LEU A 293 -16.67 4.84 8.50
CA LEU A 293 -15.53 5.50 7.87
C LEU A 293 -14.52 4.45 7.38
N TYR A 294 -14.31 4.37 6.07
CA TYR A 294 -13.35 3.45 5.48
C TYR A 294 -12.11 4.16 4.93
N GLU A 295 -12.17 5.47 4.68
CA GLU A 295 -11.05 6.25 4.16
C GLU A 295 -11.13 7.72 4.54
N HIS A 296 -10.00 8.30 4.89
CA HIS A 296 -9.85 9.71 5.22
C HIS A 296 -8.57 10.25 4.57
N ILE A 297 -8.69 11.36 3.85
CA ILE A 297 -7.60 12.02 3.16
C ILE A 297 -7.53 13.46 3.68
N GLU A 298 -6.38 13.86 4.22
CA GLU A 298 -6.07 15.26 4.51
C GLU A 298 -5.63 15.94 3.22
N LEU A 299 -6.13 17.14 2.97
CA LEU A 299 -5.97 17.86 1.70
C LEU A 299 -5.24 19.19 1.90
N SER A 300 -4.60 19.65 0.83
CA SER A 300 -3.96 20.95 0.69
C SER A 300 -4.23 21.56 -0.68
N GLY A 301 -3.99 22.87 -0.82
CA GLY A 301 -4.18 23.59 -2.08
C GLY A 301 -5.64 23.90 -2.42
N SER A 302 -6.59 23.65 -1.50
CA SER A 302 -8.00 24.02 -1.65
C SER A 302 -8.59 24.49 -0.33
N ASP A 303 -9.78 25.10 -0.37
CA ASP A 303 -10.57 25.46 0.82
C ASP A 303 -11.02 24.23 1.64
N HIS A 304 -11.09 23.06 1.01
CA HIS A 304 -11.39 21.80 1.66
C HIS A 304 -10.11 21.15 2.16
N LEU A 305 -10.06 20.89 3.45
CA LEU A 305 -8.87 20.37 4.13
C LEU A 305 -8.96 18.88 4.43
N SER A 306 -10.12 18.24 4.22
CA SER A 306 -10.25 16.78 4.26
C SER A 306 -11.31 16.24 3.31
N ALA A 307 -11.05 15.03 2.78
CA ALA A 307 -12.03 14.16 2.13
C ALA A 307 -12.23 12.91 2.98
N ARG A 308 -13.48 12.53 3.20
CA ARG A 308 -13.87 11.39 4.05
C ARG A 308 -14.84 10.52 3.28
N PHE A 309 -14.62 9.22 3.37
CA PHE A 309 -15.43 8.24 2.66
C PHE A 309 -16.01 7.23 3.63
N TYR A 310 -17.33 7.13 3.61
CA TYR A 310 -18.12 6.29 4.50
C TYR A 310 -18.90 5.26 3.70
N LEU A 311 -19.20 4.13 4.32
CA LEU A 311 -20.21 3.20 3.84
C LEU A 311 -21.55 3.44 4.54
N GLU A 312 -22.64 3.47 3.80
CA GLU A 312 -23.96 3.57 4.40
C GLU A 312 -24.94 2.64 3.67
N PRO A 313 -25.98 2.13 4.35
CA PRO A 313 -27.13 1.52 3.69
C PRO A 313 -27.68 2.40 2.56
N LEU A 314 -28.21 1.78 1.50
CA LEU A 314 -28.84 2.49 0.38
C LEU A 314 -29.98 3.42 0.83
N GLU A 315 -30.64 3.07 1.94
CA GLU A 315 -31.81 3.76 2.50
C GLU A 315 -31.43 4.83 3.53
N SER A 316 -30.15 4.99 3.86
CA SER A 316 -29.72 6.01 4.82
C SER A 316 -30.01 7.41 4.31
N GLU A 317 -30.42 8.29 5.20
CA GLU A 317 -30.58 9.71 4.91
C GLU A 317 -29.21 10.41 4.91
N GLU A 318 -29.13 11.55 4.25
CA GLU A 318 -27.92 12.34 4.21
C GLU A 318 -27.58 12.89 5.60
N PRO A 319 -26.31 12.80 6.06
CA PRO A 319 -25.93 13.38 7.33
C PRO A 319 -26.05 14.91 7.32
N ASP A 320 -26.61 15.46 8.40
CA ASP A 320 -26.65 16.91 8.64
C ASP A 320 -25.28 17.40 9.13
N GLU A 321 -24.34 17.59 8.20
CA GLU A 321 -23.01 18.15 8.47
C GLU A 321 -22.89 19.57 7.87
N PRO A 322 -23.14 20.64 8.65
CA PRO A 322 -23.11 22.01 8.14
C PRO A 322 -21.70 22.37 7.64
N LEU A 323 -21.63 22.99 6.44
CA LEU A 323 -20.40 23.43 5.76
C LEU A 323 -19.55 22.30 5.15
N ALA A 324 -20.13 21.12 4.91
CA ALA A 324 -19.50 20.06 4.12
C ALA A 324 -20.18 19.89 2.76
N ILE A 325 -19.40 19.56 1.74
CA ILE A 325 -19.94 19.06 0.47
C ILE A 325 -20.12 17.56 0.64
N SER A 326 -21.29 17.04 0.29
CA SER A 326 -21.63 15.63 0.40
C SER A 326 -22.35 15.16 -0.85
N PHE A 327 -21.99 13.98 -1.33
CA PHE A 327 -22.75 13.24 -2.34
C PHE A 327 -22.54 11.75 -2.17
N ASP A 328 -23.47 10.96 -2.70
CA ASP A 328 -23.33 9.51 -2.75
C ASP A 328 -22.67 9.04 -4.04
N ALA A 329 -21.92 7.95 -3.92
CA ALA A 329 -21.32 7.25 -5.04
C ALA A 329 -21.71 5.77 -4.99
N HIS A 330 -22.09 5.28 -6.16
CA HIS A 330 -22.61 3.93 -6.35
C HIS A 330 -21.65 3.02 -7.10
N THR A 331 -20.76 3.63 -7.88
CA THR A 331 -19.83 2.93 -8.76
C THR A 331 -18.40 3.26 -8.39
N GLU A 332 -17.55 2.24 -8.28
CA GLU A 332 -16.10 2.40 -8.23
C GLU A 332 -15.49 1.99 -9.58
N VAL A 333 -14.65 2.85 -10.13
CA VAL A 333 -13.88 2.60 -11.35
C VAL A 333 -12.39 2.67 -11.02
N VAL A 334 -11.62 1.73 -11.57
CA VAL A 334 -10.17 1.78 -11.55
C VAL A 334 -9.65 1.72 -12.98
N SER A 335 -8.82 2.70 -13.32
CA SER A 335 -8.18 2.86 -14.63
C SER A 335 -6.68 2.94 -14.44
N PHE A 336 -5.92 2.15 -15.20
CA PHE A 336 -4.46 2.23 -15.31
C PHE A 336 -4.06 2.20 -16.79
N ARG A 337 -3.37 3.24 -17.25
CA ARG A 337 -2.98 3.47 -18.64
C ARG A 337 -1.51 3.15 -18.90
N MET A 338 -1.16 1.88 -19.01
CA MET A 338 0.23 1.49 -19.30
C MET A 338 0.72 2.07 -20.63
N ASP A 339 -0.18 2.27 -21.58
CA ASP A 339 0.10 2.83 -22.90
C ASP A 339 0.60 4.28 -22.88
N LEU A 340 0.35 5.02 -21.79
CA LEU A 340 0.92 6.36 -21.58
C LEU A 340 2.37 6.32 -21.11
N PHE A 341 2.90 5.15 -20.72
CA PHE A 341 4.29 5.00 -20.32
C PHE A 341 5.19 4.81 -21.55
N ASN A 342 6.17 5.70 -21.71
CA ASN A 342 7.09 5.66 -22.83
C ASN A 342 8.13 4.56 -22.66
N ARG A 343 7.88 3.37 -23.20
CA ARG A 343 8.79 2.23 -23.06
C ARG A 343 9.97 2.23 -24.04
N PHE A 344 9.82 2.84 -25.21
CA PHE A 344 10.81 2.81 -26.28
C PHE A 344 11.28 4.21 -26.60
N SER A 345 12.54 4.39 -27.02
CA SER A 345 12.99 5.71 -27.45
C SER A 345 12.20 6.13 -28.69
N LYS A 346 11.29 7.09 -28.52
CA LYS A 346 10.77 7.89 -29.61
C LYS A 346 11.72 9.06 -29.81
N LYS A 347 11.91 9.52 -31.06
CA LYS A 347 12.77 10.68 -31.36
C LYS A 347 12.36 11.87 -30.49
N GLY A 348 13.24 12.28 -29.58
CA GLY A 348 13.03 13.43 -28.70
C GLY A 348 12.38 13.14 -27.34
N GLU A 349 12.02 11.88 -27.02
CA GLU A 349 11.44 11.52 -25.72
C GLU A 349 12.39 10.63 -24.90
N GLU A 350 12.49 10.90 -23.59
CA GLU A 350 13.26 10.08 -22.66
C GLU A 350 12.52 8.75 -22.38
N ILE A 351 13.24 7.64 -22.48
CA ILE A 351 12.70 6.31 -22.15
C ILE A 351 12.33 6.25 -20.66
N GLY A 352 11.16 5.68 -20.40
CA GLY A 352 10.66 5.42 -19.06
C GLY A 352 9.98 6.62 -18.41
N THR A 353 9.53 7.57 -19.22
CA THR A 353 8.73 8.72 -18.77
C THR A 353 7.24 8.48 -18.98
N TRP A 354 6.42 9.21 -18.23
CA TRP A 354 4.98 9.22 -18.43
C TRP A 354 4.61 10.33 -19.38
N SER A 355 3.86 9.99 -20.42
CA SER A 355 3.15 10.97 -21.23
C SER A 355 1.78 11.25 -20.63
N HIS A 356 1.22 12.40 -20.95
CA HIS A 356 -0.20 12.66 -20.80
C HIS A 356 -0.86 12.36 -22.14
N ALA A 357 -2.04 11.74 -22.13
CA ALA A 357 -2.84 11.71 -23.36
C ALA A 357 -3.07 13.17 -23.78
N ALA A 358 -3.04 13.45 -25.09
CA ALA A 358 -3.45 14.75 -25.59
C ALA A 358 -4.80 15.08 -24.95
N MET A 359 -4.88 16.18 -24.19
CA MET A 359 -6.09 16.55 -23.44
C MET A 359 -7.20 17.05 -24.36
N GLU A 360 -7.08 16.80 -25.67
CA GLU A 360 -8.14 17.03 -26.63
C GLU A 360 -9.24 15.99 -26.43
N PRO A 361 -10.51 16.39 -26.57
CA PRO A 361 -11.64 15.48 -26.43
C PRO A 361 -11.65 14.50 -27.60
N GLU A 362 -10.92 13.40 -27.48
CA GLU A 362 -11.13 12.25 -28.35
C GLU A 362 -12.57 11.78 -28.16
N THR A 363 -13.32 11.68 -29.26
CA THR A 363 -14.70 11.22 -29.25
C THR A 363 -14.86 9.92 -28.43
N THR A 364 -16.00 9.74 -27.76
CA THR A 364 -16.32 8.56 -26.94
C THR A 364 -16.24 7.22 -27.67
N LYS A 365 -16.02 7.23 -28.99
CA LYS A 365 -16.02 6.07 -29.89
C LYS A 365 -14.65 5.46 -30.15
N THR A 366 -13.54 6.02 -29.68
CA THR A 366 -12.22 5.38 -29.85
C THR A 366 -12.14 4.08 -29.03
N PRO A 367 -11.77 2.94 -29.66
CA PRO A 367 -11.56 1.69 -28.93
C PRO A 367 -10.41 1.88 -27.93
N ARG A 368 -10.48 1.18 -26.79
CA ARG A 368 -9.44 1.27 -25.75
C ARG A 368 -8.10 0.80 -26.34
N PRO A 369 -7.00 1.56 -26.19
CA PRO A 369 -5.72 1.15 -26.71
C PRO A 369 -5.18 -0.01 -25.87
N LYS A 370 -4.28 -0.79 -26.50
CA LYS A 370 -3.59 -1.88 -25.80
C LYS A 370 -2.75 -1.32 -24.65
N GLY A 371 -2.96 -1.83 -23.44
CA GLY A 371 -2.30 -1.32 -22.22
C GLY A 371 -3.21 -0.47 -21.33
N TRP A 372 -4.42 -0.12 -21.80
CA TRP A 372 -5.45 0.45 -20.93
C TRP A 372 -6.17 -0.64 -20.14
N LEU A 373 -5.81 -0.75 -18.85
CA LEU A 373 -6.47 -1.60 -17.87
C LEU A 373 -7.61 -0.81 -17.24
N TYR A 374 -8.84 -1.31 -17.33
CA TYR A 374 -10.02 -0.60 -16.88
C TYR A 374 -11.04 -1.57 -16.30
N GLN A 375 -11.47 -1.35 -15.06
CA GLN A 375 -12.50 -2.13 -14.41
C GLN A 375 -13.50 -1.21 -13.69
N THR A 376 -14.77 -1.53 -13.81
CA THR A 376 -15.87 -0.86 -13.12
C THR A 376 -16.64 -1.89 -12.29
N THR A 377 -17.13 -1.48 -11.12
CA THR A 377 -18.11 -2.27 -10.37
C THR A 377 -19.42 -2.34 -11.14
N SER A 378 -20.10 -3.47 -11.08
CA SER A 378 -21.45 -3.64 -11.62
C SER A 378 -22.47 -2.90 -10.75
N SER A 379 -23.52 -2.34 -11.35
CA SER A 379 -24.68 -1.83 -10.63
C SER A 379 -25.64 -2.95 -10.24
N ALA A 380 -26.38 -2.80 -9.14
CA ALA A 380 -27.47 -3.71 -8.77
C ALA A 380 -28.78 -2.96 -8.52
N HIS A 381 -29.89 -3.54 -8.95
CA HIS A 381 -31.23 -3.01 -8.66
C HIS A 381 -31.70 -3.29 -7.22
N LYS A 382 -31.20 -4.37 -6.61
CA LYS A 382 -31.53 -4.75 -5.24
C LYS A 382 -30.31 -5.35 -4.55
N GLY A 383 -29.88 -4.72 -3.46
CA GLY A 383 -28.81 -5.21 -2.60
C GLY A 383 -29.34 -5.88 -1.34
N CYS A 384 -28.57 -6.81 -0.78
CA CYS A 384 -28.84 -7.38 0.53
C CYS A 384 -27.57 -7.53 1.36
N ALA A 385 -27.70 -7.43 2.69
CA ALA A 385 -26.59 -7.72 3.58
C ALA A 385 -26.15 -9.19 3.39
N PRO A 386 -24.86 -9.46 3.09
CA PRO A 386 -24.38 -10.81 2.99
C PRO A 386 -24.28 -11.46 4.37
N SER A 387 -24.14 -12.78 4.44
CA SER A 387 -23.83 -13.47 5.69
C SER A 387 -22.45 -13.06 6.23
N GLU A 388 -22.23 -13.20 7.54
CA GLU A 388 -20.96 -12.86 8.21
C GLU A 388 -19.74 -13.51 7.51
N PRO A 389 -19.74 -14.80 7.12
CA PRO A 389 -18.60 -15.39 6.41
C PRO A 389 -18.31 -14.76 5.04
N ILE A 390 -19.34 -14.25 4.36
CA ILE A 390 -19.18 -13.54 3.09
C ILE A 390 -18.66 -12.12 3.34
N GLN A 391 -19.08 -11.49 4.45
CA GLN A 391 -18.62 -10.17 4.85
C GLN A 391 -17.13 -10.14 5.21
N ASP A 392 -16.61 -11.10 5.98
CA ASP A 392 -15.17 -11.07 6.27
C ASP A 392 -14.36 -11.40 5.01
N LEU A 393 -14.85 -12.32 4.16
CA LEU A 393 -14.23 -12.56 2.86
C LEU A 393 -14.16 -11.28 2.03
N LEU A 394 -15.27 -10.53 1.91
CA LEU A 394 -15.30 -9.22 1.27
C LEU A 394 -14.32 -8.24 1.93
N SER A 395 -14.25 -8.18 3.25
CA SER A 395 -13.35 -7.29 3.99
C SER A 395 -11.88 -7.57 3.66
N VAL A 396 -11.52 -8.85 3.61
CA VAL A 396 -10.18 -9.33 3.21
C VAL A 396 -9.91 -8.97 1.75
N LEU A 397 -10.82 -9.29 0.84
CA LEU A 397 -10.67 -9.02 -0.60
C LEU A 397 -10.56 -7.53 -0.92
N TRP A 398 -11.37 -6.69 -0.24
CA TRP A 398 -11.36 -5.24 -0.43
C TRP A 398 -10.07 -4.60 0.03
N THR A 399 -9.51 -5.10 1.13
CA THR A 399 -8.26 -4.61 1.71
C THR A 399 -7.05 -5.10 0.93
N HIS A 400 -7.11 -6.32 0.39
CA HIS A 400 -5.99 -6.94 -0.30
C HIS A 400 -5.63 -6.19 -1.58
N ARG A 401 -4.36 -5.81 -1.70
CA ARG A 401 -3.74 -5.18 -2.87
C ARG A 401 -2.33 -5.75 -3.05
N GLY A 402 -2.24 -6.99 -3.53
CA GLY A 402 -0.99 -7.72 -3.65
C GLY A 402 -1.11 -8.92 -4.60
N SER A 403 -0.21 -9.88 -4.51
CA SER A 403 -0.27 -11.07 -5.35
C SER A 403 -1.30 -12.09 -4.83
N ALA A 404 -1.79 -12.95 -5.72
CA ALA A 404 -2.71 -14.04 -5.37
C ALA A 404 -2.19 -14.96 -4.24
N ARG A 405 -0.87 -15.13 -4.12
CA ARG A 405 -0.25 -15.89 -3.01
C ARG A 405 -0.37 -15.16 -1.68
N GLN A 406 -0.15 -13.84 -1.68
CA GLN A 406 -0.35 -13.01 -0.49
C GLN A 406 -1.81 -13.02 -0.06
N ARG A 407 -2.77 -12.97 -1.00
CA ARG A 407 -4.20 -13.17 -0.69
C ARG A 407 -4.45 -14.51 -0.01
N MET A 408 -3.90 -15.59 -0.54
CA MET A 408 -4.07 -16.92 0.06
C MET A 408 -3.49 -17.01 1.46
N LYS A 409 -2.29 -16.43 1.68
CA LYS A 409 -1.70 -16.32 3.01
C LYS A 409 -2.62 -15.54 3.96
N LEU A 410 -3.14 -14.40 3.51
CA LEU A 410 -4.07 -13.59 4.30
C LEU A 410 -5.33 -14.38 4.67
N LEU A 411 -5.97 -15.04 3.70
CA LEU A 411 -7.15 -15.87 3.94
C LEU A 411 -6.87 -17.04 4.92
N SER A 412 -5.67 -17.62 4.87
CA SER A 412 -5.29 -18.67 5.83
C SER A 412 -5.14 -18.15 7.26
N LEU A 413 -4.73 -16.89 7.46
CA LEU A 413 -4.64 -16.27 8.78
C LEU A 413 -6.01 -16.01 9.41
N PHE A 414 -7.06 -15.86 8.60
CA PHE A 414 -8.45 -15.76 9.05
C PHE A 414 -9.12 -17.13 9.19
N GLU A 415 -8.35 -18.22 9.14
CA GLU A 415 -8.83 -19.61 9.28
C GLU A 415 -9.96 -20.00 8.30
N TYR A 416 -10.07 -19.31 7.15
CA TYR A 416 -11.07 -19.62 6.14
C TYR A 416 -10.75 -20.97 5.47
N PRO A 417 -11.67 -21.96 5.49
CA PRO A 417 -11.45 -23.23 4.79
C PRO A 417 -11.22 -23.01 3.30
N GLY A 418 -10.15 -23.62 2.78
CA GLY A 418 -9.66 -23.38 1.41
C GLY A 418 -10.65 -23.67 0.29
N SER A 419 -11.57 -24.63 0.48
CA SER A 419 -12.64 -24.95 -0.47
C SER A 419 -13.78 -23.92 -0.41
N SER A 420 -14.19 -23.53 0.80
CA SER A 420 -15.33 -22.64 1.03
C SER A 420 -15.13 -21.23 0.47
N TRP A 421 -14.00 -20.59 0.76
CA TRP A 421 -13.78 -19.22 0.26
C TRP A 421 -13.64 -19.18 -1.27
N ARG A 422 -13.11 -20.24 -1.90
CA ARG A 422 -13.00 -20.33 -3.36
C ARG A 422 -14.37 -20.42 -4.01
N THR A 423 -15.26 -21.25 -3.46
CA THR A 423 -16.65 -21.35 -3.90
C THR A 423 -17.37 -20.01 -3.73
N HIS A 424 -17.27 -19.39 -2.56
CA HIS A 424 -17.88 -18.07 -2.33
C HIS A 424 -17.33 -17.00 -3.28
N LEU A 425 -16.01 -16.94 -3.50
CA LEU A 425 -15.41 -15.99 -4.43
C LEU A 425 -15.90 -16.21 -5.86
N HIS A 426 -15.98 -17.47 -6.30
CA HIS A 426 -16.53 -17.81 -7.61
C HIS A 426 -17.98 -17.32 -7.75
N ASP A 427 -18.81 -17.55 -6.74
CA ASP A 427 -20.22 -17.16 -6.77
C ASP A 427 -20.39 -15.64 -6.74
N LEU A 428 -19.57 -14.93 -5.95
CA LEU A 428 -19.53 -13.47 -5.90
C LEU A 428 -19.10 -12.84 -7.23
N ILE A 429 -18.14 -13.45 -7.94
CA ILE A 429 -17.72 -13.01 -9.27
C ILE A 429 -18.82 -13.26 -10.29
N LYS A 430 -19.40 -14.47 -10.29
CA LYS A 430 -20.49 -14.84 -11.19
C LYS A 430 -21.72 -13.94 -11.00
N ALA A 431 -22.01 -13.55 -9.77
CA ALA A 431 -23.11 -12.63 -9.45
C ALA A 431 -22.81 -11.16 -9.79
N GLY A 432 -21.55 -10.80 -10.10
CA GLY A 432 -21.15 -9.41 -10.33
C GLY A 432 -20.96 -8.58 -9.06
N THR A 433 -21.11 -9.19 -7.87
CA THR A 433 -20.84 -8.55 -6.57
C THR A 433 -19.38 -8.16 -6.42
N VAL A 434 -18.48 -8.98 -6.96
CA VAL A 434 -17.04 -8.74 -6.93
C VAL A 434 -16.50 -8.78 -8.36
N SER A 435 -15.73 -7.76 -8.72
CA SER A 435 -14.87 -7.80 -9.90
C SER A 435 -13.41 -7.68 -9.47
N PHE A 436 -12.49 -7.96 -10.37
CA PHE A 436 -11.07 -7.84 -10.08
C PHE A 436 -10.32 -7.27 -11.29
N ILE A 437 -9.16 -6.70 -11.01
CA ILE A 437 -8.25 -6.17 -12.01
C ILE A 437 -6.82 -6.49 -11.59
N TYR A 438 -6.00 -6.85 -12.56
CA TYR A 438 -4.55 -6.94 -12.40
C TYR A 438 -3.93 -5.68 -12.96
N HIS A 439 -3.07 -5.04 -12.19
CA HIS A 439 -2.28 -3.91 -12.67
C HIS A 439 -0.90 -3.91 -12.02
N PRO A 440 0.09 -3.24 -12.62
CA PRO A 440 1.38 -3.00 -11.97
C PRO A 440 1.19 -2.32 -10.61
N SER A 441 2.00 -2.71 -9.63
CA SER A 441 2.05 -2.07 -8.33
C SER A 441 2.51 -0.61 -8.51
N LEU A 442 1.64 0.33 -8.15
CA LEU A 442 1.83 1.77 -8.38
C LEU A 442 3.11 2.33 -7.76
N GLU A 443 3.58 1.72 -6.66
CA GLU A 443 4.82 2.08 -5.98
C GLU A 443 6.06 1.87 -6.86
N TYR A 444 6.00 0.99 -7.84
CA TYR A 444 7.13 0.70 -8.72
C TYR A 444 6.95 1.30 -10.12
N CYS A 445 6.05 2.28 -10.24
CA CYS A 445 5.65 2.84 -11.54
C CYS A 445 6.07 4.29 -11.74
N ALA A 446 6.90 4.90 -10.88
CA ALA A 446 7.28 6.32 -11.01
C ALA A 446 6.07 7.29 -11.05
N LEU A 447 5.06 6.99 -10.23
CA LEU A 447 3.88 7.85 -10.05
C LEU A 447 3.75 8.32 -8.59
N PRO A 448 4.72 9.05 -8.01
CA PRO A 448 4.74 9.41 -6.59
C PRO A 448 3.67 10.44 -6.20
N ASP A 449 3.33 11.37 -7.10
CA ASP A 449 2.39 12.47 -6.86
C ASP A 449 0.93 12.03 -6.95
N GLY A 450 0.02 12.87 -6.45
CA GLY A 450 -1.41 12.68 -6.69
C GLY A 450 -2.24 13.96 -6.57
N ILE A 451 -3.40 13.93 -7.21
CA ILE A 451 -4.44 14.95 -7.13
C ILE A 451 -5.75 14.26 -6.75
N LEU A 452 -6.49 14.86 -5.83
CA LEU A 452 -7.90 14.54 -5.62
C LEU A 452 -8.75 15.58 -6.34
N VAL A 453 -9.69 15.11 -7.14
CA VAL A 453 -10.67 15.95 -7.84
C VAL A 453 -12.05 15.53 -7.37
N ALA A 454 -12.86 16.49 -6.91
CA ALA A 454 -14.27 16.26 -6.65
C ALA A 454 -15.08 17.20 -7.55
N ALA A 455 -16.10 16.68 -8.21
CA ALA A 455 -17.04 17.45 -9.03
C ALA A 455 -18.46 17.01 -8.73
N TRP A 456 -19.40 17.95 -8.67
CA TRP A 456 -20.79 17.70 -8.30
C TRP A 456 -21.74 18.69 -9.00
N ASN A 457 -23.04 18.54 -8.74
CA ASN A 457 -24.13 19.30 -9.37
C ASN A 457 -24.21 19.18 -10.91
N GLY A 458 -23.59 18.15 -11.48
CA GLY A 458 -23.73 17.80 -12.89
C GLY A 458 -24.88 16.84 -13.15
N SER A 459 -25.39 16.82 -14.37
CA SER A 459 -26.21 15.71 -14.83
C SER A 459 -25.39 14.41 -14.88
N ARG A 460 -26.05 13.26 -14.76
CA ARG A 460 -25.40 11.95 -14.86
C ARG A 460 -24.53 11.80 -16.12
N ALA A 461 -24.98 12.35 -17.26
CA ALA A 461 -24.23 12.29 -18.50
C ALA A 461 -22.93 13.11 -18.44
N GLU A 462 -22.95 14.28 -17.80
CA GLU A 462 -21.76 15.13 -17.61
C GLU A 462 -20.78 14.50 -16.63
N ILE A 463 -21.28 13.96 -15.51
CA ILE A 463 -20.47 13.22 -14.53
C ILE A 463 -19.82 11.98 -15.19
N ASP A 464 -20.57 11.26 -16.02
CA ASP A 464 -20.05 10.11 -16.78
C ASP A 464 -18.95 10.53 -17.78
N ASP A 465 -19.17 11.61 -18.51
CA ASP A 465 -18.21 12.11 -19.50
C ASP A 465 -16.92 12.64 -18.85
N VAL A 466 -17.03 13.37 -17.74
CA VAL A 466 -15.87 13.81 -16.96
C VAL A 466 -15.11 12.63 -16.37
N GLY A 467 -15.82 11.66 -15.78
CA GLY A 467 -15.19 10.46 -15.25
C GLY A 467 -14.39 9.71 -16.32
N LEU A 468 -14.96 9.60 -17.53
CA LEU A 468 -14.28 8.99 -18.66
C LEU A 468 -13.07 9.81 -19.13
N TRP A 469 -13.21 11.13 -19.21
CA TRP A 469 -12.10 12.03 -19.56
C TRP A 469 -10.94 11.88 -18.57
N LEU A 470 -11.19 11.90 -17.26
CA LEU A 470 -10.16 11.67 -16.23
C LEU A 470 -9.46 10.32 -16.45
N CYS A 471 -10.22 9.24 -16.63
CA CYS A 471 -9.64 7.91 -16.88
C CYS A 471 -8.84 7.82 -18.19
N ARG A 472 -9.11 8.69 -19.17
CA ARG A 472 -8.38 8.78 -20.45
C ARG A 472 -7.10 9.62 -20.35
N SER A 473 -7.12 10.66 -19.53
CA SER A 473 -6.03 11.65 -19.49
C SER A 473 -4.86 11.23 -18.60
N PHE A 474 -5.10 10.41 -17.58
CA PHE A 474 -4.12 10.14 -16.54
C PHE A 474 -3.67 8.68 -16.46
N ALA A 475 -2.43 8.49 -16.00
CA ALA A 475 -1.77 7.20 -15.85
C ALA A 475 -2.54 6.25 -14.93
N TYR A 476 -3.04 6.76 -13.81
CA TYR A 476 -3.88 5.99 -12.91
C TYR A 476 -4.97 6.86 -12.30
N VAL A 477 -6.20 6.34 -12.30
CA VAL A 477 -7.39 6.97 -11.72
C VAL A 477 -8.19 5.93 -10.95
N ARG A 478 -8.47 6.22 -9.68
CA ARG A 478 -9.56 5.59 -8.94
C ARG A 478 -10.69 6.58 -8.81
N LEU A 479 -11.86 6.23 -9.33
CA LEU A 479 -13.02 7.10 -9.37
C LEU A 479 -14.15 6.47 -8.57
N LEU A 480 -14.78 7.25 -7.69
CA LEU A 480 -16.09 6.94 -7.12
C LEU A 480 -17.11 7.87 -7.78
N LYS A 481 -18.20 7.31 -8.28
CA LYS A 481 -19.19 8.04 -9.08
C LYS A 481 -20.61 7.73 -8.63
N GLY A 482 -21.42 8.76 -8.46
CA GLY A 482 -22.87 8.71 -8.28
C GLY A 482 -23.61 9.34 -9.46
N ASP A 483 -24.88 9.64 -9.26
CA ASP A 483 -25.72 10.26 -10.31
C ASP A 483 -25.46 11.78 -10.44
N THR A 484 -25.06 12.45 -9.35
CA THR A 484 -24.89 13.91 -9.28
C THR A 484 -23.48 14.37 -8.97
N GLY A 485 -22.55 13.44 -8.73
CA GLY A 485 -21.18 13.77 -8.36
C GLY A 485 -20.18 12.64 -8.56
N LEU A 486 -18.91 13.02 -8.57
CA LEU A 486 -17.77 12.12 -8.64
C LEU A 486 -16.62 12.62 -7.78
N VAL A 487 -15.76 11.68 -7.41
CA VAL A 487 -14.46 11.95 -6.81
C VAL A 487 -13.43 11.02 -7.42
N ALA A 488 -12.35 11.62 -7.92
CA ALA A 488 -11.23 10.93 -8.53
C ALA A 488 -9.98 11.12 -7.67
N VAL A 489 -9.31 10.01 -7.37
CA VAL A 489 -7.94 9.99 -6.85
C VAL A 489 -7.03 9.63 -8.02
N ILE A 490 -6.21 10.59 -8.43
CA ILE A 490 -5.35 10.52 -9.61
C ILE A 490 -3.91 10.39 -9.11
N ARG A 491 -3.12 9.49 -9.74
CA ARG A 491 -1.67 9.39 -9.50
C ARG A 491 -0.90 9.94 -10.69
N LEU A 492 0.13 10.70 -10.38
CA LEU A 492 0.91 11.48 -11.33
C LEU A 492 2.40 11.24 -11.14
N HIS A 493 3.19 11.55 -12.16
CA HIS A 493 4.64 11.55 -12.02
C HIS A 493 5.10 12.81 -11.25
N GLU A 494 6.29 12.73 -10.67
CA GLU A 494 6.83 13.74 -9.78
C GLU A 494 6.81 15.15 -10.39
N GLY A 495 6.35 16.12 -9.60
CA GLY A 495 6.43 17.54 -9.93
C GLY A 495 5.35 18.04 -10.90
N THR A 496 4.40 17.20 -11.32
CA THR A 496 3.36 17.60 -12.28
C THR A 496 2.03 17.98 -11.66
N SER A 497 1.82 17.68 -10.38
CA SER A 497 0.59 18.05 -9.67
C SER A 497 0.24 19.54 -9.80
N GLY A 498 1.24 20.42 -9.66
CA GLY A 498 1.06 21.88 -9.78
C GLY A 498 0.71 22.39 -11.19
N PHE A 499 1.09 21.65 -12.24
CA PHE A 499 0.75 22.00 -13.62
C PHE A 499 -0.59 21.39 -14.06
N LEU A 500 -0.88 20.16 -13.64
CA LEU A 500 -2.06 19.43 -14.08
C LEU A 500 -3.33 19.80 -13.31
N ALA A 501 -3.23 20.26 -12.06
CA ALA A 501 -4.39 20.76 -11.31
C ALA A 501 -5.09 21.91 -12.06
N PRO A 502 -4.40 22.99 -12.50
CA PRO A 502 -5.03 24.05 -13.31
C PRO A 502 -5.67 23.57 -14.61
N VAL A 503 -5.12 22.52 -15.24
CA VAL A 503 -5.70 21.99 -16.49
C VAL A 503 -7.00 21.24 -16.20
N ILE A 504 -7.04 20.48 -15.10
CA ILE A 504 -8.28 19.87 -14.61
C ILE A 504 -9.30 20.95 -14.29
N ASP A 505 -8.89 21.99 -13.57
CA ASP A 505 -9.77 23.09 -13.17
C ASP A 505 -10.39 23.78 -14.40
N SER A 506 -9.57 24.13 -15.39
CA SER A 506 -10.03 24.72 -16.65
C SER A 506 -11.01 23.82 -17.42
N GLU A 507 -10.83 22.50 -17.37
CA GLU A 507 -11.74 21.56 -18.03
C GLU A 507 -13.07 21.43 -17.30
N MET A 508 -13.06 21.47 -15.96
CA MET A 508 -14.28 21.46 -15.16
C MET A 508 -15.07 22.77 -15.34
N ASP A 509 -14.38 23.92 -15.35
CA ASP A 509 -14.96 25.24 -15.67
C ASP A 509 -15.63 25.23 -17.04
N ARG A 510 -14.93 24.71 -18.06
CA ARG A 510 -15.45 24.60 -19.43
C ARG A 510 -16.75 23.79 -19.51
N ARG A 511 -16.92 22.83 -18.59
CA ARG A 511 -18.08 21.95 -18.50
C ARG A 511 -19.16 22.48 -17.55
N GLY A 512 -18.93 23.63 -16.90
CA GLY A 512 -19.89 24.28 -16.01
C GLY A 512 -20.22 23.49 -14.75
N LEU A 513 -19.31 22.63 -14.29
CA LEU A 513 -19.51 21.85 -13.06
C LEU A 513 -19.05 22.63 -11.84
N GLU A 514 -19.64 22.35 -10.68
CA GLU A 514 -19.03 22.73 -9.42
C GLU A 514 -17.95 21.70 -9.05
N TYR A 515 -16.76 22.15 -8.67
CA TYR A 515 -15.65 21.26 -8.38
C TYR A 515 -14.63 21.88 -7.43
N PHE A 516 -13.72 21.04 -6.95
CA PHE A 516 -12.42 21.48 -6.49
C PHE A 516 -11.36 20.41 -6.80
N SER A 517 -10.12 20.85 -7.00
CA SER A 517 -8.95 20.00 -7.02
C SER A 517 -8.10 20.27 -5.78
N ALA A 518 -7.47 19.23 -5.23
CA ALA A 518 -6.65 19.34 -4.04
C ALA A 518 -5.48 18.34 -4.10
N VAL A 519 -4.38 18.71 -3.45
CA VAL A 519 -3.21 17.82 -3.29
C VAL A 519 -3.34 17.06 -1.98
N PRO A 520 -3.41 15.72 -2.01
CA PRO A 520 -3.48 14.90 -0.81
C PRO A 520 -2.20 14.96 0.04
N GLU A 521 -2.33 15.31 1.32
CA GLU A 521 -1.22 15.39 2.28
C GLU A 521 -1.07 14.13 3.13
N LYS A 522 -2.16 13.38 3.35
CA LYS A 522 -2.12 12.17 4.15
C LYS A 522 -3.35 11.35 3.85
N GLN A 523 -3.20 10.04 3.79
CA GLN A 523 -4.32 9.12 3.62
C GLN A 523 -4.31 8.05 4.70
N SER A 524 -5.48 7.83 5.29
CA SER A 524 -5.74 6.84 6.32
C SER A 524 -6.87 5.95 5.86
N THR A 525 -6.73 4.64 5.99
CA THR A 525 -7.75 3.71 5.50
C THR A 525 -8.07 2.59 6.48
N TYR A 526 -9.31 2.10 6.39
CA TYR A 526 -9.94 1.19 7.36
C TYR A 526 -10.80 0.11 6.69
N TYR A 527 -10.47 -0.26 5.44
CA TYR A 527 -11.22 -1.20 4.61
C TYR A 527 -11.52 -2.54 5.31
N MET A 528 -10.53 -3.09 6.02
CA MET A 528 -10.64 -4.40 6.67
C MET A 528 -11.74 -4.45 7.73
N THR A 529 -12.01 -3.34 8.40
CA THR A 529 -12.94 -3.30 9.53
C THR A 529 -14.21 -2.54 9.22
N ALA A 530 -14.32 -1.91 8.04
CA ALA A 530 -15.46 -1.07 7.70
C ALA A 530 -16.79 -1.84 7.66
N LEU A 531 -16.83 -2.98 6.98
CA LEU A 531 -18.05 -3.80 6.88
C LEU A 531 -18.46 -4.37 8.23
N GLY A 532 -17.53 -5.00 8.96
CA GLY A 532 -17.80 -5.56 10.29
C GLY A 532 -18.22 -4.52 11.33
N ARG A 533 -17.75 -3.26 11.23
CA ARG A 533 -18.19 -2.16 12.10
C ARG A 533 -19.60 -1.67 11.77
N LEU A 534 -20.01 -1.78 10.51
CA LEU A 534 -21.32 -1.35 10.02
C LEU A 534 -22.40 -2.41 10.24
N TYR A 535 -22.03 -3.69 10.17
CA TYR A 535 -22.98 -4.79 10.35
C TYR A 535 -23.44 -4.95 11.80
N SER A 536 -24.71 -5.33 11.97
CA SER A 536 -25.27 -5.75 13.24
C SER A 536 -25.48 -7.27 13.23
N PRO A 537 -24.66 -8.07 13.92
CA PRO A 537 -24.88 -9.52 14.00
C PRO A 537 -26.20 -9.88 14.66
N ILE A 538 -26.71 -9.03 15.57
CA ILE A 538 -27.97 -9.25 16.31
C ILE A 538 -29.18 -9.04 15.39
N GLU A 539 -29.12 -8.04 14.51
CA GLU A 539 -30.25 -7.67 13.66
C GLU A 539 -30.12 -8.22 12.23
N GLU A 540 -29.01 -8.90 11.94
CA GLU A 540 -28.62 -9.43 10.63
C GLU A 540 -28.75 -8.42 9.48
N ARG A 541 -28.44 -7.14 9.76
CA ARG A 541 -28.57 -6.04 8.80
C ARG A 541 -27.48 -4.99 8.97
N TRP A 542 -27.36 -4.12 7.97
CA TRP A 542 -26.53 -2.93 8.06
C TRP A 542 -27.13 -1.92 9.03
N ARG A 543 -26.30 -1.37 9.90
CA ARG A 543 -26.68 -0.23 10.73
C ARG A 543 -26.61 1.04 9.90
N ASP A 544 -27.57 1.93 10.12
CA ASP A 544 -27.44 3.30 9.66
C ASP A 544 -26.35 3.98 10.49
N PRO A 545 -25.23 4.41 9.89
CA PRO A 545 -24.12 4.98 10.65
C PRO A 545 -24.41 6.39 11.19
N TRP A 546 -25.51 7.02 10.73
CA TRP A 546 -25.90 8.37 11.10
C TRP A 546 -26.93 8.41 12.22
N LYS A 547 -27.58 7.27 12.50
CA LYS A 547 -28.55 7.11 13.58
C LYS A 547 -27.84 6.53 14.82
N THR A 548 -27.90 7.25 15.94
CA THR A 548 -27.30 6.85 17.23
C THR A 548 -28.02 5.69 17.89
#